data_AF-X6MYJ1-F1
#
_entry.id   AF-X6MYJ1-F1
#
_cell.length_a   1.000
_cell.length_b   1.000
_cell.length_c   1.000
_cell.angle_alpha   90.00
_cell.angle_beta   90.00
_cell.angle_gamma   90.00
#
_symmetry.space_group_name_H-M   'P 1'
#
loop_
_entity.id
_entity.type
_entity.pdbx_description
1 polymer ?
#
loop_
_entity_poly.entity_id
_entity_poly.type
_entity_poly.pdbx_seq_one_letter_code
_entity_poly.pdbx_strand_id
1 'polypeptide(L)'
;MFKVYEQVCKHILYGEKIASAIGCDYLITAGVSNWGAEALACGVYAHHVLALLAQSTAPSQQVDVLAAITVMPTLAQHYVIALGSGHFGAGDPFLHTYDGAADGIALEEHSKMFQTFNHIVLQTIVPLYFRQLFPKSKL
;
A
#
# COMPACT_ATOMS: atom_id res chain seq x y z
N MET A 1 5.00 -3.50 18.42
CA MET A 1 3.59 -3.60 18.88
C MET A 1 3.36 -3.01 20.27
N PHE A 2 4.34 -2.34 20.89
CA PHE A 2 4.23 -1.82 22.26
C PHE A 2 3.01 -0.91 22.50
N LYS A 3 2.64 -0.06 21.54
CA LYS A 3 1.46 0.84 21.65
C LYS A 3 0.15 0.12 21.94
N VAL A 4 0.05 -1.17 21.62
CA VAL A 4 -1.11 -2.02 21.90
C VAL A 4 -0.71 -3.26 22.71
N TYR A 5 0.37 -3.17 23.48
CA TYR A 5 0.95 -4.28 24.25
C TYR A 5 -0.10 -4.98 25.11
N GLU A 6 -0.87 -4.22 25.90
CA GLU A 6 -1.92 -4.76 26.77
C GLU A 6 -3.00 -5.52 25.99
N GLN A 7 -3.36 -5.02 24.80
CA GLN A 7 -4.35 -5.67 23.94
C GLN A 7 -3.79 -6.98 23.37
N VAL A 8 -2.51 -7.02 22.99
CA VAL A 8 -1.85 -8.24 22.54
C VAL A 8 -1.81 -9.28 23.67
N CYS A 9 -1.39 -8.88 24.87
CA CYS A 9 -1.33 -9.77 26.03
C CYS A 9 -2.70 -10.38 26.36
N LYS A 10 -3.76 -9.57 26.28
CA LYS A 10 -5.12 -9.98 26.63
C LYS A 10 -5.80 -10.84 25.56
N HIS A 11 -5.57 -10.56 24.27
CA HIS A 11 -6.39 -11.10 23.19
C HIS A 11 -5.67 -12.08 22.27
N ILE A 12 -4.34 -12.10 22.25
CA ILE A 12 -3.57 -13.00 21.38
C ILE A 12 -3.11 -14.22 22.17
N LEU A 13 -3.19 -15.40 21.54
CA LEU A 13 -2.70 -16.64 22.13
C LEU A 13 -1.21 -16.51 22.49
N TYR A 14 -0.87 -16.81 23.74
CA TYR A 14 0.47 -16.60 24.31
C TYR A 14 0.95 -15.13 24.29
N GLY A 15 0.03 -14.17 24.24
CA GLY A 15 0.31 -12.74 24.15
C GLY A 15 1.36 -12.24 25.15
N GLU A 16 1.26 -12.65 26.42
CA GLU A 16 2.24 -12.28 27.47
C GLU A 16 3.69 -12.69 27.14
N LYS A 17 3.88 -13.75 26.34
CA LYS A 17 5.21 -14.25 25.94
C LYS A 17 5.72 -13.59 24.66
N ILE A 18 4.82 -13.24 23.74
CA ILE A 18 5.18 -12.81 22.38
C ILE A 18 5.02 -11.31 22.16
N ALA A 19 4.33 -10.59 23.06
CA ALA A 19 4.11 -9.17 22.91
C ALA A 19 5.44 -8.41 22.92
N SER A 20 5.70 -7.71 21.81
CA SER A 20 6.91 -6.90 21.67
C SER A 20 6.83 -5.63 22.53
N ALA A 21 7.81 -5.45 23.40
CA ALA A 21 7.99 -4.24 24.22
C ALA A 21 8.69 -3.09 23.47
N ILE A 22 8.95 -3.23 22.17
CA ILE A 22 9.62 -2.20 21.37
C ILE A 22 8.62 -1.13 20.94
N GLY A 23 8.91 0.10 21.36
CA GLY A 23 8.16 1.31 21.05
C GLY A 23 8.36 1.82 19.62
N CYS A 24 7.40 2.62 19.16
CA CYS A 24 7.43 3.37 17.91
C CYS A 24 6.55 4.61 18.04
N ASP A 25 6.75 5.64 17.20
CA ASP A 25 5.93 6.86 17.24
C ASP A 25 4.54 6.66 16.64
N TYR A 26 4.44 5.81 15.61
CA TYR A 26 3.20 5.44 14.95
C TYR A 26 3.15 3.93 14.74
N LEU A 27 1.95 3.36 14.82
CA LEU A 27 1.72 1.93 14.64
C LEU A 27 0.62 1.71 13.60
N ILE A 28 0.92 0.87 12.60
CA ILE A 28 -0.06 0.37 11.63
C ILE A 28 -0.28 -1.10 11.94
N THR A 29 -1.53 -1.47 12.19
CA THR A 29 -1.96 -2.86 12.34
C THR A 29 -2.69 -3.30 11.08
N ALA A 30 -2.37 -4.47 10.56
CA ALA A 30 -2.99 -5.04 9.36
C ALA A 30 -3.10 -6.57 9.50
N GLY A 31 -3.99 -7.19 8.72
CA GLY A 31 -4.12 -8.65 8.68
C GLY A 31 -2.87 -9.35 8.14
N VAL A 32 -2.18 -8.71 7.19
CA VAL A 32 -0.86 -9.08 6.66
C VAL A 32 -0.01 -7.82 6.65
N SER A 33 1.23 -7.89 7.14
CA SER A 33 2.10 -6.72 7.26
C SER A 33 2.37 -6.04 5.90
N ASN A 34 2.55 -6.83 4.84
CA ASN A 34 2.72 -6.35 3.46
C ASN A 34 1.54 -5.47 3.01
N TRP A 35 0.30 -5.89 3.27
CA TRP A 35 -0.88 -5.09 2.91
C TRP A 35 -0.93 -3.76 3.68
N GLY A 36 -0.51 -3.76 4.94
CA GLY A 36 -0.39 -2.52 5.72
C GLY A 36 0.64 -1.56 5.13
N ALA A 37 1.78 -2.07 4.69
CA ALA A 37 2.82 -1.27 4.03
C ALA A 37 2.37 -0.75 2.66
N GLU A 38 1.68 -1.57 1.86
CA GLU A 38 1.10 -1.17 0.57
C GLU A 38 0.04 -0.09 0.73
N ALA A 39 -0.86 -0.24 1.72
CA ALA A 39 -1.86 0.76 2.04
C ALA A 39 -1.21 2.09 2.48
N LEU A 40 -0.16 2.04 3.30
CA LEU A 40 0.61 3.22 3.68
C LEU A 40 1.23 3.89 2.44
N ALA A 41 1.90 3.12 1.58
CA ALA A 41 2.50 3.64 0.36
C ALA A 41 1.47 4.31 -0.56
N CYS A 42 0.29 3.68 -0.72
CA CYS A 42 -0.83 4.23 -1.46
C CYS A 42 -1.33 5.56 -0.86
N GLY A 43 -1.45 5.63 0.47
CA GLY A 43 -1.84 6.86 1.17
C GLY A 43 -0.84 8.00 0.98
N VAL A 44 0.46 7.72 1.14
CA VAL A 44 1.55 8.69 0.90
C VAL A 44 1.54 9.16 -0.54
N TYR A 45 1.41 8.24 -1.48
CA TYR A 45 1.35 8.54 -2.91
C TYR A 45 0.16 9.43 -3.25
N ALA A 46 -1.05 9.07 -2.78
CA ALA A 46 -2.24 9.87 -3.03
C ALA A 46 -2.11 11.28 -2.44
N HIS A 47 -1.60 11.38 -1.22
CA HIS A 47 -1.35 12.68 -0.59
C HIS A 47 -0.36 13.52 -1.41
N HIS A 48 0.72 12.92 -1.91
CA HIS A 48 1.70 13.61 -2.74
C HIS A 48 1.10 14.15 -4.04
N VAL A 49 0.36 13.31 -4.78
CA VAL A 49 -0.27 13.73 -6.04
C VAL A 49 -1.33 14.81 -5.80
N LEU A 50 -2.13 14.69 -4.73
CA LEU A 50 -3.10 15.71 -4.35
C LEU A 50 -2.45 17.05 -4.01
N ALA A 51 -1.29 17.02 -3.34
CA ALA A 51 -0.53 18.23 -3.06
C ALA A 51 0.00 18.90 -4.34
N LEU A 52 0.47 18.11 -5.31
CA LEU A 52 0.90 18.62 -6.62
C LEU A 52 -0.28 19.21 -7.41
N LEU A 53 -1.42 18.51 -7.43
CA LEU A 53 -2.66 19.00 -8.02
C LEU A 53 -3.04 20.36 -7.43
N ALA A 54 -3.07 20.50 -6.11
CA ALA A 54 -3.42 21.76 -5.45
C ALA A 54 -2.48 22.92 -5.79
N GLN A 55 -1.21 22.64 -6.11
CA GLN A 55 -0.20 23.65 -6.44
C GLN A 55 -0.11 23.94 -7.95
N SER A 56 -0.63 23.05 -8.79
CA SER A 56 -0.54 23.16 -10.25
C SER A 56 -1.51 24.22 -10.79
N THR A 57 -1.02 25.43 -11.03
CA THR A 57 -1.83 26.52 -11.61
C THR A 57 -1.59 26.73 -13.11
N ALA A 58 -0.52 26.15 -13.66
CA ALA A 58 -0.13 26.31 -15.06
C ALA A 58 -0.10 24.97 -15.84
N PRO A 59 -0.31 24.98 -17.17
CA PRO A 59 -0.29 23.75 -17.99
C PRO A 59 1.01 22.94 -17.92
N SER A 60 2.16 23.60 -17.78
CA SER A 60 3.45 22.91 -17.65
C SER A 60 3.54 22.04 -16.39
N GLN A 61 2.91 22.48 -15.29
CA GLN A 61 2.88 21.75 -14.01
C GLN A 61 1.91 20.57 -14.05
N GLN A 62 0.92 20.58 -14.96
CA GLN A 62 0.00 19.46 -15.16
C GLN A 62 0.70 18.23 -15.76
N VAL A 63 1.81 18.43 -16.50
CA VAL A 63 2.65 17.34 -17.00
C VAL A 63 3.35 16.61 -15.85
N ASP A 64 3.81 17.34 -14.83
CA ASP A 64 4.44 16.75 -13.63
C ASP A 64 3.44 15.92 -12.81
N VAL A 65 2.20 16.40 -12.70
CA VAL A 65 1.11 15.65 -12.06
C VAL A 65 0.81 14.36 -12.83
N LEU A 66 0.72 14.43 -14.16
CA LEU A 66 0.46 13.24 -14.98
C LEU A 66 1.61 12.23 -14.85
N ALA A 67 2.86 12.69 -14.87
CA ALA A 67 4.02 11.83 -14.64
C ALA A 67 3.93 11.16 -13.25
N ALA A 68 3.58 11.91 -12.20
CA ALA A 68 3.36 11.38 -10.86
C ALA A 68 2.24 10.32 -10.84
N ILE A 69 1.14 10.52 -11.57
CA ILE A 69 0.05 9.53 -11.72
C ILE A 69 0.55 8.22 -12.36
N THR A 70 1.47 8.32 -13.32
CA THR A 70 1.95 7.15 -14.08
C THR A 70 3.01 6.29 -13.40
N VAL A 71 3.65 6.77 -12.32
CA VAL A 71 4.70 6.01 -11.61
C VAL A 71 4.17 5.05 -10.54
N MET A 72 2.85 4.88 -10.44
CA MET A 72 2.27 3.90 -9.52
C MET A 72 2.76 2.48 -9.88
N PRO A 73 3.22 1.67 -8.90
CA PRO A 73 3.71 0.33 -9.19
C PRO A 73 2.66 -0.54 -9.88
N THR A 74 3.09 -1.30 -10.87
CA THR A 74 2.23 -2.20 -11.64
C THR A 74 2.09 -3.56 -10.95
N LEU A 75 1.05 -4.30 -11.31
CA LEU A 75 0.88 -5.68 -10.85
C LEU A 75 2.08 -6.56 -11.24
N ALA A 76 2.63 -6.37 -12.45
CA ALA A 76 3.81 -7.11 -12.88
C ALA A 76 5.02 -6.87 -11.96
N GLN A 77 5.24 -5.62 -11.52
CA GLN A 77 6.29 -5.30 -10.54
C GLN A 77 6.02 -5.95 -9.18
N HIS A 78 4.76 -6.00 -8.73
CA HIS A 78 4.37 -6.72 -7.51
C HIS A 78 4.71 -8.23 -7.62
N TYR A 79 4.37 -8.88 -8.73
CA TYR A 79 4.74 -10.28 -8.99
C TYR A 79 6.26 -10.51 -8.97
N VAL A 80 7.03 -9.62 -9.62
CA VAL A 80 8.50 -9.72 -9.65
C VAL A 80 9.08 -9.67 -8.23
N ILE A 81 8.56 -8.80 -7.36
CA ILE A 81 9.02 -8.69 -5.97
C ILE A 81 8.65 -9.96 -5.18
N ALA A 82 7.40 -10.40 -5.28
CA ALA A 82 6.91 -11.55 -4.50
C ALA A 82 7.62 -12.86 -4.90
N LEU A 83 7.68 -13.16 -6.20
CA LEU A 83 8.34 -14.36 -6.72
C LEU A 83 9.87 -14.28 -6.58
N GLY A 84 10.43 -13.09 -6.78
CA GLY A 84 11.87 -12.86 -6.59
C GLY A 84 12.29 -13.13 -5.15
N SER A 85 11.49 -12.71 -4.16
CA SER A 85 11.76 -12.97 -2.75
C SER A 85 11.82 -14.47 -2.45
N GLY A 86 10.87 -15.24 -3.00
CA GLY A 86 10.87 -16.71 -2.92
C GLY A 86 12.12 -17.34 -3.53
N HIS A 87 12.57 -16.84 -4.69
CA HIS A 87 13.82 -17.29 -5.32
C HIS A 87 15.06 -17.07 -4.44
N PHE A 88 15.06 -16.03 -3.60
CA PHE A 88 16.14 -15.75 -2.63
C PHE A 88 15.94 -16.44 -1.27
N GLY A 89 14.99 -17.37 -1.15
CA GLY A 89 14.80 -18.20 0.04
C GLY A 89 13.82 -17.63 1.07
N ALA A 90 13.06 -16.58 0.75
CA ALA A 90 11.95 -16.14 1.59
C ALA A 90 10.72 -17.03 1.31
N GLY A 91 10.57 -18.11 2.07
CA GLY A 91 9.44 -19.04 1.96
C GLY A 91 8.31 -18.72 2.94
N ASP A 92 7.10 -19.15 2.60
CA ASP A 92 5.95 -19.10 3.49
C ASP A 92 6.05 -20.23 4.55
N PRO A 93 6.05 -19.90 5.85
CA PRO A 93 6.22 -20.90 6.91
C PRO A 93 4.97 -21.75 7.18
N PHE A 94 3.78 -21.34 6.70
CA PHE A 94 2.52 -22.03 6.93
C PHE A 94 2.18 -23.02 5.81
N LEU A 95 2.47 -22.65 4.56
CA LEU A 95 2.26 -23.45 3.35
C LEU A 95 3.52 -24.18 2.89
N HIS A 96 4.68 -23.86 3.44
CA HIS A 96 5.97 -24.46 3.11
C HIS A 96 6.31 -24.33 1.61
N THR A 97 6.05 -23.16 1.02
CA THR A 97 6.26 -22.86 -0.40
C THR A 97 7.12 -21.60 -0.59
N TYR A 98 7.62 -21.40 -1.81
CA TYR A 98 8.43 -20.24 -2.24
C TYR A 98 7.82 -19.53 -3.45
N ASP A 99 6.52 -19.72 -3.68
CA ASP A 99 5.77 -19.20 -4.83
C ASP A 99 5.21 -17.77 -4.60
N GLY A 100 5.76 -17.04 -3.63
CA GLY A 100 5.33 -15.70 -3.27
C GLY A 100 4.11 -15.66 -2.34
N ALA A 101 3.65 -16.79 -1.80
CA ALA A 101 2.72 -16.80 -0.68
C ALA A 101 3.33 -16.14 0.58
N ALA A 102 2.49 -15.56 1.42
CA ALA A 102 2.87 -15.01 2.73
C ALA A 102 1.74 -15.17 3.75
N ASP A 103 2.09 -15.40 5.01
CA ASP A 103 1.15 -15.64 6.12
C ASP A 103 0.08 -16.71 5.82
N GLY A 104 0.44 -17.72 5.02
CA GLY A 104 -0.46 -18.80 4.62
C GLY A 104 -1.46 -18.42 3.52
N ILE A 105 -1.27 -17.27 2.88
CA ILE A 105 -2.15 -16.71 1.84
C ILE A 105 -1.42 -16.77 0.50
N ALA A 106 -2.11 -17.29 -0.52
CA ALA A 106 -1.54 -17.44 -1.85
C ALA A 106 -1.28 -16.07 -2.52
N LEU A 107 -0.25 -16.02 -3.38
CA LEU A 107 0.13 -14.81 -4.12
C LEU A 107 -1.03 -14.18 -4.90
N GLU A 108 -1.98 -14.98 -5.37
CA GLU A 108 -3.18 -14.46 -6.06
C GLU A 108 -4.01 -13.54 -5.16
N GLU A 109 -4.18 -13.88 -3.89
CA GLU A 109 -4.94 -13.06 -2.94
C GLU A 109 -4.18 -11.79 -2.54
N HIS A 110 -2.84 -11.88 -2.39
CA HIS A 110 -2.01 -10.69 -2.23
C HIS A 110 -2.14 -9.74 -3.43
N SER A 111 -2.12 -10.32 -4.65
CA SER A 111 -2.26 -9.58 -5.89
C SER A 111 -3.62 -8.86 -6.01
N LYS A 112 -4.71 -9.52 -5.57
CA LYS A 112 -6.05 -8.90 -5.52
C LYS A 112 -6.08 -7.70 -4.56
N MET A 113 -5.46 -7.83 -3.39
CA MET A 113 -5.37 -6.72 -2.43
C MET A 113 -4.54 -5.55 -2.99
N PHE A 114 -3.38 -5.84 -3.57
CA PHE A 114 -2.55 -4.83 -4.24
C PHE A 114 -3.32 -4.09 -5.34
N GLN A 115 -4.00 -4.83 -6.23
CA GLN A 115 -4.83 -4.23 -7.27
C GLN A 115 -5.95 -3.36 -6.71
N THR A 116 -6.57 -3.79 -5.61
CA THR A 116 -7.64 -3.04 -4.95
C THR A 116 -7.13 -1.71 -4.42
N PHE A 117 -5.96 -1.69 -3.78
CA PHE A 117 -5.35 -0.43 -3.33
C PHE A 117 -5.03 0.51 -4.50
N ASN A 118 -4.40 0.00 -5.55
CA ASN A 118 -4.11 0.78 -6.76
C ASN A 118 -5.39 1.35 -7.39
N HIS A 119 -6.43 0.53 -7.46
CA HIS A 119 -7.71 0.95 -8.02
C HIS A 119 -8.34 2.09 -7.22
N ILE A 120 -8.38 1.98 -5.88
CA ILE A 120 -8.92 3.03 -4.99
C ILE A 120 -8.17 4.35 -5.19
N VAL A 121 -6.85 4.30 -5.25
CA VAL A 121 -6.00 5.48 -5.46
C VAL A 121 -6.30 6.14 -6.80
N LEU A 122 -6.29 5.37 -7.89
CA LEU A 122 -6.52 5.90 -9.24
C LEU A 122 -7.95 6.44 -9.40
N GLN A 123 -8.96 5.76 -8.85
CA GLN A 123 -10.33 6.24 -8.85
C GLN A 123 -10.51 7.56 -8.07
N THR A 124 -9.65 7.82 -7.10
CA THR A 124 -9.68 9.08 -6.34
C THR A 124 -8.97 10.20 -7.09
N ILE A 125 -7.76 9.94 -7.60
CA ILE A 125 -6.88 10.98 -8.16
C ILE A 125 -7.29 11.38 -9.58
N VAL A 126 -7.58 10.41 -10.45
CA VAL A 126 -7.81 10.65 -11.88
C VAL A 126 -8.99 11.60 -12.13
N PRO A 127 -10.16 11.45 -11.47
CA PRO A 127 -11.26 12.39 -11.65
C PRO A 127 -10.93 13.82 -11.19
N LEU A 128 -10.12 13.97 -10.12
CA LEU A 128 -9.71 15.28 -9.62
C LEU A 128 -8.76 15.97 -10.59
N TYR A 129 -7.80 15.23 -11.15
CA TYR A 129 -6.91 15.72 -12.21
C TYR A 129 -7.71 16.20 -13.42
N PHE A 130 -8.66 15.39 -13.93
CA PHE A 130 -9.49 15.79 -15.06
C PHE A 130 -10.38 17.00 -14.77
N ARG A 131 -10.92 17.11 -13.54
CA ARG A 131 -11.71 18.28 -13.13
C ARG A 131 -10.88 19.56 -13.13
N GLN A 132 -9.58 19.48 -12.84
CA GLN A 132 -8.67 20.62 -12.88
C GLN A 132 -8.23 20.98 -14.30
N LEU A 133 -8.05 19.99 -15.18
CA LEU A 133 -7.76 20.21 -16.60
C LEU A 133 -8.93 20.85 -17.34
N PHE A 134 -10.15 20.41 -17.01
CA PHE A 134 -11.38 20.86 -17.61
C PHE A 134 -12.28 21.44 -16.52
N PRO A 135 -11.90 22.60 -15.94
CA PRO A 135 -12.77 23.25 -14.98
C PRO A 135 -14.08 23.51 -15.70
N LYS A 136 -15.20 23.05 -15.12
CA LYS A 136 -16.54 23.33 -15.65
C LYS A 136 -16.64 24.84 -15.83
N SER A 137 -16.42 25.32 -17.04
CA SER A 137 -16.80 26.67 -17.40
C SER A 137 -18.28 26.77 -17.08
N LYS A 138 -18.68 27.91 -16.51
CA LYS A 138 -20.08 28.27 -16.32
C LYS A 138 -20.77 28.15 -17.69
N LEU A 139 -21.37 27.00 -17.97
CA LEU A 139 -22.44 26.84 -18.96
C LEU A 139 -23.69 27.49 -18.38
#